data_AF-A0A2I2YL12-F1
#
_entry.id   AF-A0A2I2YL12-F1
#
_cell.length_a   1.000
_cell.length_b   1.000
_cell.length_c   1.000
_cell.angle_alpha   90.00
_cell.angle_beta   90.00
_cell.angle_gamma   90.00
#
_symmetry.space_group_name_H-M   'P 1'
#
loop_
_entity.id
_entity.type
_entity.pdbx_description
1 polymer ?
#
loop_
_entity_poly.entity_id
_entity_poly.type
_entity_poly.pdbx_seq_one_letter_code
_entity_poly.pdbx_strand_id
1 'polypeptide(L)'
;MDQREILQKFLDEAQSKKITKEEFANEFLKLKRQSTKYKADKTYPTTVAEKPKNIKKNRYKDILPYDYSRVELSLITSDEDSSYINANFIKGVYGPKAYIATQGPLSTTLLDFWRMIWEYSVLIIVMACMEYEMGKVSVILAHQTSLQNLFSQITPAHF
;
A
#
# COMPACT_ATOMS: atom_id res chain seq x y z
N MET A 1 22.74 -25.04 9.18
CA MET A 1 21.75 -25.53 8.22
C MET A 1 21.93 -24.77 6.93
N ASP A 2 22.13 -25.48 5.82
CA ASP A 2 22.16 -24.85 4.50
C ASP A 2 20.72 -24.61 3.97
N GLN A 3 20.61 -23.93 2.82
CA GLN A 3 19.30 -23.65 2.22
C GLN A 3 18.53 -24.93 1.85
N ARG A 4 19.23 -25.99 1.45
CA ARG A 4 18.60 -27.26 1.08
C ARG A 4 17.96 -27.92 2.30
N GLU A 5 18.66 -27.96 3.42
CA GLU A 5 18.14 -28.52 4.68
C GLU A 5 16.93 -27.72 5.20
N ILE A 6 16.99 -26.39 5.12
CA ILE A 6 15.86 -25.51 5.51
C ILE A 6 14.62 -25.81 4.65
N LEU A 7 14.80 -25.83 3.32
CA LEU A 7 13.71 -26.07 2.39
C LEU A 7 13.15 -27.49 2.52
N GLN A 8 14.02 -28.50 2.67
CA GLN A 8 13.59 -29.89 2.84
C GLN A 8 12.76 -30.04 4.13
N LYS A 9 13.22 -29.48 5.24
CA LYS A 9 12.47 -29.49 6.50
C LYS A 9 11.08 -28.85 6.35
N PHE A 10 11.00 -27.70 5.68
CA PHE A 10 9.71 -27.04 5.43
C PHE A 10 8.77 -27.89 4.56
N LEU A 11 9.31 -28.55 3.53
CA LEU A 11 8.53 -29.45 2.67
C LEU A 11 8.01 -30.66 3.46
N ASP A 12 8.86 -31.28 4.28
CA ASP A 12 8.48 -32.43 5.10
C ASP A 12 7.38 -32.05 6.11
N GLU A 13 7.49 -30.86 6.72
CA GLU A 13 6.46 -30.31 7.61
C GLU A 13 5.14 -30.04 6.87
N ALA A 14 5.20 -29.39 5.69
CA ALA A 14 4.01 -29.07 4.90
C ALA A 14 3.30 -30.33 4.36
N GLN A 15 4.04 -31.39 4.04
CA GLN A 15 3.47 -32.65 3.56
C GLN A 15 2.92 -33.53 4.70
N SER A 16 3.63 -33.60 5.84
CA SER A 16 3.21 -34.40 6.99
C SER A 16 2.01 -33.79 7.73
N LYS A 17 1.90 -32.46 7.73
CA LYS A 17 0.81 -31.73 8.35
C LYS A 17 -0.26 -31.43 7.31
N LYS A 18 -1.32 -32.24 7.23
CA LYS A 18 -2.55 -31.88 6.50
C LYS A 18 -3.23 -30.70 7.22
N ILE A 19 -2.79 -29.48 6.91
CA ILE A 19 -3.40 -28.28 7.48
C ILE A 19 -4.87 -28.26 7.06
N THR A 20 -5.74 -28.32 8.06
CA THR A 20 -7.19 -28.32 7.88
C THR A 20 -7.69 -26.89 7.66
N LYS A 21 -8.86 -26.76 7.03
CA LYS A 21 -9.53 -25.46 6.91
C LYS A 21 -9.79 -24.81 8.28
N GLU A 22 -10.03 -25.64 9.30
CA GLU A 22 -10.27 -25.19 10.67
C GLU A 22 -9.00 -24.62 11.31
N GLU A 23 -7.85 -25.26 11.13
CA GLU A 23 -6.57 -24.72 11.61
C GLU A 23 -6.26 -23.36 10.97
N PHE A 24 -6.45 -23.22 9.65
CA PHE A 24 -6.30 -21.92 8.98
C PHE A 24 -7.26 -20.87 9.53
N ALA A 25 -8.54 -21.23 9.75
CA ALA A 25 -9.51 -20.32 10.32
C ALA A 25 -9.10 -19.86 11.74
N ASN A 26 -8.59 -20.78 12.55
CA ASN A 26 -8.12 -20.50 13.90
C ASN A 26 -6.86 -19.61 13.90
N GLU A 27 -5.88 -19.88 13.04
CA GLU A 27 -4.70 -19.02 12.88
C GLU A 27 -5.06 -17.62 12.40
N PHE A 28 -5.95 -17.52 11.41
CA PHE A 28 -6.43 -16.24 10.92
C PHE A 28 -7.20 -15.46 12.00
N LEU A 29 -7.97 -16.15 12.84
CA LEU A 29 -8.66 -15.53 13.97
C LEU A 29 -7.66 -14.98 15.01
N LYS A 30 -6.54 -15.67 15.26
CA LYS A 30 -5.47 -15.16 16.14
C LYS A 30 -4.87 -13.85 15.59
N LEU A 31 -4.57 -13.79 14.29
CA LEU A 31 -4.08 -12.58 13.63
C LEU A 31 -5.08 -11.42 13.71
N LYS A 32 -6.38 -11.69 13.50
CA LYS A 32 -7.46 -10.71 13.67
C LYS A 32 -7.52 -10.17 15.10
N ARG A 33 -7.49 -11.06 16.11
CA ARG A 33 -7.50 -10.66 17.53
C ARG A 33 -6.32 -9.76 17.87
N GLN A 34 -5.12 -10.09 17.41
CA GLN A 34 -3.93 -9.27 17.60
C GLN A 34 -4.08 -7.88 16.95
N SER A 35 -4.61 -7.83 15.73
CA SER A 35 -4.85 -6.57 15.01
C SER A 35 -5.89 -5.68 15.73
N THR A 36 -6.97 -6.27 16.24
CA THR A 36 -7.98 -5.56 17.05
C THR A 36 -7.36 -5.02 18.33
N LYS A 37 -6.50 -5.81 18.99
CA LYS A 37 -5.78 -5.37 20.18
C LYS A 37 -4.90 -4.15 19.89
N TYR A 38 -4.10 -4.17 18.81
CA TYR A 38 -3.28 -3.02 18.43
C TYR A 38 -4.10 -1.75 18.15
N LYS A 39 -5.30 -1.89 17.58
CA LYS A 39 -6.22 -0.76 17.40
C LYS A 39 -6.74 -0.22 18.73
N ALA A 40 -7.16 -1.10 19.64
CA ALA A 40 -7.65 -0.72 20.97
C ALA A 40 -6.57 -0.03 21.81
N ASP A 41 -5.35 -0.58 21.78
CA ASP A 41 -4.19 -0.08 22.53
C ASP A 41 -3.52 1.13 21.85
N LYS A 42 -4.01 1.57 20.68
CA LYS A 42 -3.41 2.63 19.84
C LYS A 42 -1.91 2.40 19.57
N THR A 43 -1.49 1.15 19.44
CA THR A 43 -0.08 0.77 19.25
C THR A 43 0.50 1.36 17.97
N TYR A 44 -0.31 1.43 16.91
CA TYR A 44 0.08 1.98 15.62
C TYR A 44 -0.92 3.08 15.21
N PRO A 45 -0.64 4.35 15.52
CA PRO A 45 -1.54 5.46 15.23
C PRO A 45 -1.69 5.71 13.72
N THR A 46 -2.83 6.28 13.35
CA THR A 46 -3.25 6.65 11.98
C THR A 46 -3.63 8.13 11.88
N THR A 47 -3.03 8.97 12.72
CA THR A 47 -3.48 10.34 12.98
C THR A 47 -3.37 11.24 11.75
N VAL A 48 -2.38 11.03 10.87
CA VAL A 48 -2.24 11.81 9.64
C VAL A 48 -3.36 11.49 8.66
N ALA A 49 -3.73 10.21 8.55
CA ALA A 49 -4.81 9.74 7.68
C ALA A 49 -6.19 10.24 8.12
N GLU A 50 -6.36 10.46 9.42
CA GLU A 50 -7.61 10.91 10.06
C GLU A 50 -7.82 12.43 10.00
N LYS A 51 -6.82 13.22 9.59
CA LYS A 51 -6.96 14.68 9.47
C LYS A 51 -8.10 15.02 8.50
N PRO A 52 -8.93 16.04 8.79
CA PRO A 52 -10.09 16.40 7.95
C PRO A 52 -9.77 16.56 6.45
N LYS A 53 -8.61 17.14 6.13
CA LYS A 53 -8.13 17.32 4.75
C LYS A 53 -7.76 16.01 4.02
N ASN A 54 -7.44 14.95 4.76
CA ASN A 54 -6.99 13.66 4.24
C ASN A 54 -8.09 12.60 4.21
N ILE A 55 -9.22 12.79 4.92
CA ILE A 55 -10.33 11.83 4.97
C ILE A 55 -10.81 11.45 3.56
N LYS A 56 -10.93 12.44 2.65
CA LYS A 56 -11.38 12.23 1.26
C LYS A 56 -10.35 11.53 0.37
N LYS A 57 -9.11 11.38 0.83
CA LYS A 57 -8.02 10.67 0.12
C LYS A 57 -8.02 9.16 0.41
N ASN A 58 -8.87 8.69 1.33
CA ASN A 58 -8.98 7.28 1.71
C ASN A 58 -10.14 6.62 0.96
N ARG A 59 -9.87 5.53 0.23
CA ARG A 59 -10.90 4.75 -0.47
C ARG A 59 -11.85 4.05 0.51
N TYR A 60 -11.32 3.59 1.64
CA TYR A 60 -12.07 2.94 2.71
C TYR A 60 -11.77 3.64 4.04
N LYS A 61 -12.81 3.91 4.83
CA LYS A 61 -12.68 4.64 6.10
C LYS A 61 -11.94 3.84 7.17
N ASP A 62 -11.97 2.52 7.07
CA ASP A 62 -11.42 1.56 8.02
C ASP A 62 -10.02 1.04 7.64
N ILE A 63 -9.50 1.44 6.46
CA ILE A 63 -8.17 1.09 5.96
C ILE A 63 -7.32 2.36 5.85
N LEU A 64 -6.58 2.64 6.92
CA LEU A 64 -5.73 3.83 7.04
C LEU A 64 -4.27 3.42 7.23
N PRO A 65 -3.32 4.15 6.61
CA PRO A 65 -1.90 3.83 6.75
C PRO A 65 -1.40 4.20 8.14
N TYR A 66 -0.57 3.34 8.73
CA TYR A 66 0.07 3.65 10.00
C TYR A 66 1.08 4.79 9.85
N ASP A 67 1.11 5.71 10.81
CA ASP A 67 1.94 6.91 10.75
C ASP A 67 3.44 6.58 10.68
N TYR A 68 3.89 5.53 11.38
CA TYR A 68 5.32 5.19 11.48
C TYR A 68 5.94 4.62 10.18
N SER A 69 5.11 4.13 9.26
CA SER A 69 5.57 3.51 8.01
C SER A 69 4.91 4.10 6.79
N ARG A 70 4.12 5.18 6.93
CA ARG A 70 3.44 5.80 5.78
C ARG A 70 4.45 6.31 4.77
N VAL A 71 4.04 6.32 3.51
CA VAL A 71 4.79 7.04 2.48
C VAL A 71 4.51 8.53 2.64
N GLU A 72 5.57 9.33 2.67
CA GLU A 72 5.47 10.79 2.72
C GLU A 72 5.77 11.36 1.34
N LEU A 73 4.95 12.31 0.87
CA LEU A 73 5.22 13.04 -0.36
C LEU A 73 5.86 14.38 -0.03
N SER A 74 7.06 14.63 -0.54
CA SER A 74 7.79 15.89 -0.39
C SER A 74 7.74 16.74 -1.65
N LEU A 75 7.49 16.13 -2.82
CA LEU A 75 7.33 16.85 -4.08
C LEU A 75 6.04 17.67 -4.06
N ILE A 76 6.13 19.00 -3.92
CA ILE A 76 4.98 19.92 -3.96
C ILE A 76 4.85 20.47 -5.39
N THR A 77 3.73 20.18 -6.03
CA THR A 77 3.32 20.63 -7.36
C THR A 77 2.25 21.74 -7.32
N SER A 78 1.57 21.92 -6.17
CA SER A 78 0.60 22.99 -5.92
C SER A 78 0.45 23.32 -4.43
N ASP A 79 -0.12 24.49 -4.08
CA ASP A 79 -0.41 24.89 -2.70
C ASP A 79 -1.44 23.97 -2.00
N GLU A 80 -2.22 23.19 -2.76
CA GLU A 80 -3.20 22.23 -2.23
C GLU A 80 -2.57 20.86 -1.92
N ASP A 81 -1.32 20.64 -2.31
CA ASP A 81 -0.66 19.35 -2.14
C ASP A 81 -0.41 19.06 -0.67
N SER A 82 -0.83 17.88 -0.25
CA SER A 82 -0.45 17.35 1.06
C SER A 82 0.69 16.35 0.93
N SER A 83 1.42 16.14 2.02
CA SER A 83 2.41 15.07 2.16
C SER A 83 1.78 13.68 2.34
N TYR A 84 0.45 13.58 2.19
CA TYR A 84 -0.32 12.39 2.51
C TYR A 84 -0.76 11.64 1.26
N ILE A 85 -0.48 10.35 1.25
CA ILE A 85 -1.10 9.33 0.39
C ILE A 85 -1.43 8.11 1.25
N ASN A 86 -2.50 7.39 0.93
CA ASN A 86 -2.84 6.13 1.61
C ASN A 86 -1.92 5.00 1.12
N ALA A 87 -0.70 4.98 1.65
CA ALA A 87 0.32 4.00 1.35
C ALA A 87 1.29 3.80 2.53
N ASN A 88 1.85 2.60 2.67
CA ASN A 88 2.90 2.27 3.62
C ASN A 88 4.10 1.58 2.93
N PHE A 89 5.30 1.84 3.44
CA PHE A 89 6.47 1.04 3.14
C PHE A 89 6.38 -0.32 3.83
N ILE A 90 6.73 -1.38 3.10
CA ILE A 90 6.93 -2.73 3.63
C ILE A 90 8.39 -3.11 3.46
N LYS A 91 8.98 -3.61 4.54
CA LYS A 91 10.37 -4.08 4.56
C LYS A 91 10.49 -5.35 3.71
N GLY A 92 11.53 -5.39 2.88
CA GLY A 92 11.96 -6.61 2.21
C GLY A 92 13.15 -7.23 2.94
N VAL A 93 13.71 -8.27 2.33
CA VAL A 93 14.86 -9.00 2.89
C VAL A 93 16.08 -8.08 3.09
N TYR A 94 16.32 -7.16 2.16
CA TYR A 94 17.55 -6.36 2.11
C TYR A 94 17.36 -4.87 2.45
N GLY A 95 16.13 -4.42 2.71
CA GLY A 95 15.89 -2.99 2.91
C GLY A 95 14.53 -2.63 3.48
N PRO A 96 14.43 -1.48 4.17
CA PRO A 96 13.22 -1.07 4.84
C PRO A 96 12.10 -0.57 3.90
N LYS A 97 12.45 -0.23 2.65
CA LYS A 97 11.54 0.35 1.63
C LYS A 97 11.48 -0.51 0.36
N ALA A 98 11.44 -1.82 0.50
CA ALA A 98 11.44 -2.73 -0.65
C ALA A 98 10.13 -2.69 -1.43
N TYR A 99 9.01 -2.46 -0.73
CA TYR A 99 7.69 -2.38 -1.34
C TYR A 99 6.93 -1.17 -0.82
N ILE A 100 6.03 -0.68 -1.66
CA ILE A 100 4.98 0.26 -1.29
C ILE A 100 3.65 -0.48 -1.44
N ALA A 101 2.94 -0.67 -0.33
CA ALA A 101 1.55 -1.11 -0.36
C ALA A 101 0.65 0.12 -0.34
N THR A 102 -0.18 0.29 -1.36
CA THR A 102 -1.07 1.45 -1.53
C THR A 102 -2.46 1.00 -1.95
N GLN A 103 -3.48 1.81 -1.66
CA GLN A 103 -4.80 1.63 -2.24
C GLN A 103 -4.77 1.84 -3.76
N GLY A 104 -5.76 1.30 -4.46
CA GLY A 104 -6.06 1.73 -5.83
C GLY A 104 -6.41 3.23 -5.85
N PRO A 105 -5.69 4.08 -6.60
CA PRO A 105 -5.90 5.53 -6.58
C PRO A 105 -7.34 5.93 -6.87
N LEU A 106 -7.78 7.00 -6.21
CA LEU A 106 -9.06 7.67 -6.48
C LEU A 106 -8.84 8.70 -7.59
N SER A 107 -9.92 9.20 -8.19
CA SER A 107 -9.83 10.34 -9.11
C SER A 107 -9.15 11.56 -8.46
N THR A 108 -9.36 11.76 -7.16
CA THR A 108 -8.77 12.84 -6.36
C THR A 108 -7.34 12.59 -5.87
N THR A 109 -6.82 11.36 -6.00
CA THR A 109 -5.46 11.00 -5.54
C THR A 109 -4.60 10.45 -6.66
N LEU A 110 -5.01 10.60 -7.92
CA LEU A 110 -4.24 10.16 -9.08
C LEU A 110 -2.91 10.92 -9.17
N LEU A 111 -2.94 12.25 -8.96
CA LEU A 111 -1.71 13.06 -8.92
C LEU A 111 -0.79 12.64 -7.76
N ASP A 112 -1.34 12.46 -6.55
CA ASP A 112 -0.57 11.97 -5.39
C ASP A 112 0.10 10.63 -5.67
N PHE A 113 -0.59 9.71 -6.36
CA PHE A 113 -0.04 8.42 -6.75
C PHE A 113 1.17 8.57 -7.68
N TRP A 114 1.08 9.41 -8.71
CA TRP A 114 2.19 9.59 -9.64
C TRP A 114 3.34 10.42 -9.04
N ARG A 115 3.04 11.38 -8.15
CA ARG A 115 4.04 12.05 -7.31
C ARG A 115 4.84 11.03 -6.51
N MET A 116 4.17 10.03 -5.91
CA MET A 116 4.81 8.94 -5.18
C MET A 116 5.73 8.10 -6.08
N ILE A 117 5.23 7.66 -7.24
CA ILE A 117 6.00 6.84 -8.18
C ILE A 117 7.26 7.56 -8.64
N TRP A 118 7.13 8.84 -8.97
CA TRP A 118 8.24 9.70 -9.39
C TRP A 118 9.26 9.93 -8.25
N GLU A 119 8.80 10.44 -7.11
CA GLU A 119 9.65 10.79 -5.96
C GLU A 119 10.48 9.59 -5.47
N TYR A 120 9.88 8.40 -5.46
CA TYR A 120 10.54 7.18 -5.00
C TYR A 120 11.17 6.35 -6.12
N SER A 121 11.24 6.88 -7.35
CA SER A 121 11.87 6.22 -8.51
C SER A 121 11.36 4.79 -8.72
N VAL A 122 10.05 4.60 -8.59
CA VAL A 122 9.42 3.27 -8.69
C VAL A 122 9.40 2.84 -10.16
N LEU A 123 10.04 1.71 -10.45
CA LEU A 123 10.07 1.12 -11.79
C LEU A 123 8.90 0.17 -12.07
N ILE A 124 8.44 -0.56 -11.05
CA ILE A 124 7.48 -1.66 -11.23
C ILE A 124 6.22 -1.36 -10.41
N ILE A 125 5.07 -1.42 -11.07
CA ILE A 125 3.75 -1.34 -10.46
C ILE A 125 3.03 -2.66 -10.70
N VAL A 126 2.58 -3.31 -9.62
CA VAL A 126 1.79 -4.54 -9.69
C VAL A 126 0.35 -4.23 -9.29
N MET A 127 -0.57 -4.32 -10.24
CA MET A 127 -2.01 -4.18 -10.00
C MET A 127 -2.65 -5.57 -9.88
N ALA A 128 -3.18 -5.90 -8.71
CA ALA A 128 -3.77 -7.20 -8.40
C ALA A 128 -5.31 -7.18 -8.36
N CYS A 129 -5.94 -6.18 -8.98
CA CYS A 129 -7.38 -6.05 -9.13
C CYS A 129 -7.74 -5.61 -10.55
N MET A 130 -9.01 -5.80 -10.94
CA MET A 130 -9.52 -5.25 -12.20
C MET A 130 -9.80 -3.75 -12.06
N GLU A 131 -9.83 -3.05 -13.20
CA GLU A 131 -10.26 -1.65 -13.24
C GLU A 131 -11.72 -1.50 -12.76
N TYR A 132 -12.57 -2.48 -13.09
CA TYR A 132 -13.94 -2.56 -12.61
C TYR A 132 -14.15 -3.86 -11.87
N GLU A 133 -14.49 -3.77 -10.58
CA GLU A 133 -14.80 -4.93 -9.77
C GLU A 133 -16.07 -4.66 -8.95
N MET A 134 -17.10 -5.48 -9.16
CA MET A 134 -18.40 -5.36 -8.47
C MET A 134 -19.00 -3.93 -8.52
N GLY A 135 -18.86 -3.24 -9.67
CA GLY A 135 -19.38 -1.88 -9.89
C GLY A 135 -18.50 -0.74 -9.33
N LYS A 136 -17.28 -1.02 -8.85
CA LYS A 136 -16.34 0.00 -8.36
C LYS A 136 -15.14 0.16 -9.29
N VAL A 137 -14.79 1.42 -9.59
CA VAL A 137 -13.68 1.77 -10.49
C VAL A 137 -12.37 1.97 -9.72
N SER A 138 -11.31 1.34 -10.20
CA SER A 138 -9.91 1.53 -9.80
C SER A 138 -9.19 2.28 -10.92
N VAL A 139 -9.09 3.62 -10.80
CA VAL A 139 -8.52 4.48 -11.85
C VAL A 139 -7.00 4.47 -11.74
N ILE A 140 -6.32 3.53 -12.40
CA ILE A 140 -4.84 3.56 -12.49
C ILE A 140 -4.40 4.05 -13.87
N LEU A 141 -5.11 3.62 -14.92
CA LEU A 141 -4.83 4.00 -16.29
C LEU A 141 -5.66 5.22 -16.64
N ALA A 142 -5.12 6.41 -16.40
CA ALA A 142 -5.58 7.57 -17.13
C ALA A 142 -5.42 7.28 -18.63
N HIS A 143 -6.41 7.65 -19.46
CA HIS A 143 -6.23 7.70 -20.91
C HIS A 143 -4.92 8.44 -21.24
N GLN A 144 -4.26 8.09 -22.35
CA GLN A 144 -2.94 8.60 -22.71
C GLN A 144 -2.80 10.13 -22.62
N THR A 145 -3.87 10.87 -22.93
CA THR A 145 -3.96 12.33 -22.80
C THR A 145 -3.90 12.82 -21.35
N SER A 146 -4.54 12.12 -20.41
CA SER A 146 -4.50 12.48 -18.98
C SER A 146 -3.16 12.15 -18.33
N LEU A 147 -2.43 11.15 -18.83
CA LEU A 147 -1.06 10.89 -18.39
C LEU A 147 -0.08 11.99 -18.83
N GLN A 148 -0.16 12.47 -20.08
CA GLN A 148 0.69 13.57 -20.55
C GLN A 148 0.51 14.85 -19.73
N ASN A 149 -0.75 15.23 -19.44
CA ASN A 149 -1.06 16.40 -18.60
C ASN A 149 -0.64 16.22 -17.14
N LEU A 150 -0.53 14.99 -16.66
CA LEU A 150 -0.10 14.70 -15.30
C LEU A 150 1.43 14.73 -15.21
N PHE A 151 2.12 14.15 -16.18
CA PHE A 151 3.57 14.17 -16.22
C PHE A 151 4.10 15.60 -16.35
N SER A 152 3.44 16.48 -17.12
CA SER A 152 3.85 17.89 -17.19
C SER A 152 3.79 18.64 -15.86
N GLN A 153 2.99 18.17 -14.89
CA GLN A 153 2.92 18.74 -13.54
C GLN A 153 4.00 18.20 -12.60
N ILE A 154 4.56 17.02 -12.92
CA ILE A 154 5.49 16.29 -12.03
C ILE A 154 6.94 16.41 -12.54
N THR A 155 7.14 16.59 -13.85
CA THR A 155 8.45 16.83 -14.44
C THR A 155 8.80 18.31 -14.34
N PRO A 156 9.95 18.69 -13.75
CA PRO A 156 10.48 20.04 -13.89
C PRO A 156 10.62 20.35 -15.38
N ALA A 157 10.19 21.55 -15.79
CA ALA A 157 10.34 22.02 -17.16
C ALA A 157 11.82 22.30 -17.48
N HIS A 158 12.66 21.27 -17.62
CA HIS A 158 13.99 21.35 -18.24
C HIS A 158 14.52 19.95 -18.58
N PHE A 159 14.35 19.57 -19.84
CA PHE A 159 15.41 19.03 -20.70
C PHE A 159 15.33 19.74 -22.05
#